data_AF-A0A672MTY2-F1
#
_entry.id   AF-A0A672MTY2-F1
#
_cell.length_a   1.000
_cell.length_b   1.000
_cell.length_c   1.000
_cell.angle_alpha   90.00
_cell.angle_beta   90.00
_cell.angle_gamma   90.00
#
_symmetry.space_group_name_H-M   'P 1'
#
loop_
_entity.id
_entity.type
_entity.pdbx_description
1 polymer ?
#
loop_
_entity_poly.entity_id
_entity_poly.type
_entity_poly.pdbx_seq_one_letter_code
_entity_poly.pdbx_strand_id
1 'polypeptide(L)'
;LALLLLRYNATVDQKGSLQRTALHEASVLGLDNFVYLLLQSGADPNVVDICEHTPLGLAAQAGHFNVVEILLQKGASVWSKPQSPGSASVLFDAAASGNPDIISLLLEYGADPNVPTHTGHLPIHRASYLGHLLALEQLIPVTKKEVIKESGMSLLHSAAAGGHSQCLDLLLSSGFDPNLMLHPRVRRNYEDECRSALFFAVSNNDAGAMPNQDPVNCLQVAMRLGNYELINTLLRYSANVNYYSRVNTTHFPSALQYALKDEVMLRMLLNNGYDVQRCFDCPYGQASHMLMDYEGWSAAVIKDVVFCEVITVYWLKHISAQVVRIMLDYVDHVTLCSKLKSVLTEQKQKEKFKSHHMTPLT
;
A
#
# COMPACT_ATOMS: atom_id res chain seq x y z
N LEU A 1 -16.30 43.72 14.22
CA LEU A 1 -15.49 43.57 15.46
C LEU A 1 -13.99 43.70 15.19
N ALA A 2 -13.38 42.91 14.29
CA ALA A 2 -11.93 43.00 14.00
C ALA A 2 -11.45 44.42 13.59
N LEU A 3 -12.19 45.10 12.71
CA LEU A 3 -11.92 46.50 12.33
C LEU A 3 -11.91 47.43 13.56
N LEU A 4 -12.78 47.20 14.54
CA LEU A 4 -12.84 47.98 15.76
C LEU A 4 -11.59 47.73 16.60
N LEU A 5 -11.17 46.47 16.79
CA LEU A 5 -9.96 46.14 17.53
C LEU A 5 -8.71 46.77 16.90
N LEU A 6 -8.57 46.69 15.57
CA LEU A 6 -7.45 47.29 14.84
C LEU A 6 -7.44 48.82 14.93
N ARG A 7 -8.61 49.47 14.89
CA ARG A 7 -8.75 50.93 15.12
C ARG A 7 -8.31 51.37 16.52
N TYR A 8 -8.36 50.46 17.50
CA TYR A 8 -7.91 50.70 18.88
C TYR A 8 -6.53 50.08 19.14
N ASN A 9 -5.66 50.01 18.12
CA ASN A 9 -4.27 49.57 18.19
C ASN A 9 -4.06 48.14 18.71
N ALA A 10 -4.97 47.21 18.41
CA ALA A 10 -4.67 45.79 18.59
C ALA A 10 -3.45 45.38 17.76
N THR A 11 -2.51 44.65 18.36
CA THR A 11 -1.30 44.16 17.69
C THR A 11 -1.66 43.13 16.63
N VAL A 12 -1.52 43.48 15.35
CA VAL A 12 -1.97 42.65 14.22
C VAL A 12 -1.26 41.29 14.15
N ASP A 13 0.04 41.26 14.42
CA ASP A 13 0.88 40.05 14.42
C ASP A 13 1.05 39.46 15.82
N GLN A 14 0.09 39.67 16.72
CA GLN A 14 0.10 39.00 18.01
C GLN A 14 0.08 37.48 17.83
N LYS A 15 1.12 36.82 18.34
CA LYS A 15 1.27 35.37 18.25
C LYS A 15 0.60 34.67 19.42
N GLY A 16 -0.14 33.61 19.13
CA GLY A 16 -0.71 32.69 20.12
C GLY A 16 0.27 31.61 20.59
N SER A 17 -0.25 30.60 21.29
CA SER A 17 0.54 29.49 21.86
C SER A 17 1.26 28.62 20.82
N LEU A 18 0.80 28.61 19.56
CA LEU A 18 1.41 27.89 18.44
C LEU A 18 2.23 28.82 17.52
N GLN A 19 2.60 30.00 17.98
CA GLN A 19 3.21 31.06 17.17
C GLN A 19 2.33 31.54 15.98
N ARG A 20 1.05 31.12 15.94
CA ARG A 20 0.09 31.56 14.93
C ARG A 20 -0.42 32.96 15.21
N THR A 21 -0.58 33.74 14.14
CA THR A 21 -1.20 35.07 14.12
C THR A 21 -2.62 34.97 13.59
N ALA A 22 -3.39 36.06 13.71
CA ALA A 22 -4.72 36.14 13.10
C ALA A 22 -4.69 35.90 11.57
N LEU A 23 -3.58 36.24 10.91
CA LEU A 23 -3.40 36.03 9.47
C LEU A 23 -3.31 34.53 9.13
N HIS A 24 -2.65 33.71 9.96
CA HIS A 24 -2.62 32.25 9.77
C HIS A 24 -4.04 31.66 9.85
N GLU A 25 -4.79 32.04 10.88
CA GLU A 25 -6.15 31.52 11.10
C GLU A 25 -7.12 31.98 10.00
N ALA A 26 -7.06 33.25 9.60
CA ALA A 26 -7.87 33.74 8.48
C ALA A 26 -7.52 33.02 7.16
N SER A 27 -6.23 32.68 6.96
CA SER A 27 -5.76 32.05 5.74
C SER A 27 -6.18 30.59 5.63
N VAL A 28 -6.04 29.80 6.70
CA VAL A 28 -6.46 28.39 6.72
C VAL A 28 -7.98 28.22 6.67
N LEU A 29 -8.74 29.22 7.12
CA LEU A 29 -10.21 29.23 7.06
C LEU A 29 -10.78 29.82 5.76
N GLY A 30 -9.94 30.35 4.88
CA GLY A 30 -10.37 30.91 3.59
C GLY A 30 -11.09 32.26 3.70
N LEU A 31 -10.85 33.01 4.79
CA LEU A 31 -11.53 34.28 5.08
C LEU A 31 -10.86 35.46 4.35
N ASP A 32 -11.03 35.50 3.04
CA ASP A 32 -10.49 36.53 2.11
C ASP A 32 -10.59 37.97 2.61
N ASN A 33 -11.76 38.39 3.11
CA ASN A 33 -12.01 39.72 3.63
C ASN A 33 -11.17 40.04 4.88
N PHE A 34 -10.95 39.05 5.75
CA PHE A 34 -10.12 39.21 6.94
C PHE A 34 -8.63 39.18 6.60
N VAL A 35 -8.22 38.31 5.68
CA VAL A 35 -6.84 38.29 5.15
C VAL A 35 -6.50 39.67 4.57
N TYR A 36 -7.35 40.21 3.70
CA TYR A 36 -7.17 41.54 3.13
C TYR A 36 -7.11 42.63 4.21
N LEU A 37 -8.03 42.62 5.18
CA LEU A 37 -8.06 43.58 6.28
C LEU A 37 -6.77 43.54 7.12
N LEU A 38 -6.29 42.35 7.47
CA LEU A 38 -5.09 42.16 8.28
C LEU A 38 -3.84 42.65 7.55
N LEU A 39 -3.68 42.30 6.27
CA LEU A 39 -2.56 42.76 5.43
C LEU A 39 -2.59 44.28 5.23
N GLN A 40 -3.77 44.87 5.01
CA GLN A 40 -3.94 46.34 4.96
C GLN A 40 -3.61 47.02 6.30
N SER A 41 -3.73 46.30 7.40
CA SER A 41 -3.39 46.78 8.75
C SER A 41 -1.94 46.49 9.14
N GLY A 42 -1.10 46.07 8.20
CA GLY A 42 0.34 45.88 8.40
C GLY A 42 0.75 44.50 8.90
N ALA A 43 -0.12 43.49 8.82
CA ALA A 43 0.28 42.11 9.09
C ALA A 43 1.42 41.68 8.15
N ASP A 44 2.47 41.08 8.69
CA ASP A 44 3.54 40.50 7.89
C ASP A 44 3.04 39.23 7.17
N PRO A 45 3.01 39.18 5.83
CA PRO A 45 2.54 38.02 5.08
C PRO A 45 3.47 36.80 5.18
N ASN A 46 4.71 36.98 5.67
CA ASN A 46 5.74 35.95 5.73
C ASN A 46 5.99 35.43 7.16
N VAL A 47 5.10 35.73 8.10
CA VAL A 47 5.14 35.13 9.43
C VAL A 47 5.08 33.61 9.35
N VAL A 48 5.72 32.95 10.32
CA VAL A 48 5.72 31.50 10.45
C VAL A 48 5.19 31.06 11.81
N ASP A 49 4.45 29.96 11.83
CA ASP A 49 4.02 29.27 13.04
C ASP A 49 5.11 28.34 13.62
N ILE A 50 4.82 27.63 14.71
CA ILE A 50 5.78 26.75 15.38
C ILE A 50 6.25 25.57 14.52
N CYS A 51 5.49 25.23 13.48
CA CYS A 51 5.81 24.18 12.51
C CYS A 51 6.37 24.77 11.21
N GLU A 52 6.73 26.05 11.21
CA GLU A 52 7.25 26.78 10.04
C GLU A 52 6.27 26.94 8.88
N HIS A 53 4.96 26.80 9.12
CA HIS A 53 3.98 27.11 8.07
C HIS A 53 3.77 28.63 7.97
N THR A 54 3.71 29.13 6.74
CA THR A 54 3.30 30.50 6.44
C THR A 54 1.78 30.58 6.23
N PRO A 55 1.16 31.77 6.34
CA PRO A 55 -0.23 31.96 5.93
C PRO A 55 -0.50 31.50 4.49
N LEU A 56 0.46 31.71 3.57
CA LEU A 56 0.38 31.28 2.18
C LEU A 56 0.38 29.75 2.06
N GLY A 57 1.28 29.06 2.76
CA GLY A 57 1.32 27.59 2.80
C GLY A 57 0.01 27.00 3.32
N LEU A 58 -0.52 27.54 4.43
CA LEU A 58 -1.80 27.08 5.01
C LEU A 58 -2.99 27.30 4.06
N ALA A 59 -3.08 28.47 3.41
CA ALA A 59 -4.13 28.73 2.43
C ALA A 59 -4.04 27.81 1.21
N ALA A 60 -2.82 27.58 0.72
CA ALA A 60 -2.56 26.70 -0.41
C ALA A 60 -2.89 25.24 -0.06
N GLN A 61 -2.52 24.78 1.13
CA GLN A 61 -2.86 23.45 1.64
C GLN A 61 -4.38 23.24 1.77
N ALA A 62 -5.10 24.27 2.21
CA ALA A 62 -6.55 24.25 2.37
C ALA A 62 -7.32 24.47 1.04
N GLY A 63 -6.62 24.79 -0.05
CA GLY A 63 -7.24 24.98 -1.37
C GLY A 63 -7.93 26.33 -1.58
N HIS A 64 -7.62 27.35 -0.77
CA HIS A 64 -8.27 28.66 -0.81
C HIS A 64 -7.62 29.60 -1.84
N PHE A 65 -7.94 29.42 -3.12
CA PHE A 65 -7.35 30.18 -4.24
C PHE A 65 -7.35 31.70 -4.03
N ASN A 66 -8.50 32.30 -3.69
CA ASN A 66 -8.60 33.76 -3.51
C ASN A 66 -7.66 34.28 -2.41
N VAL A 67 -7.48 33.51 -1.32
CA VAL A 67 -6.57 33.88 -0.23
C VAL A 67 -5.12 33.78 -0.70
N VAL A 68 -4.77 32.72 -1.42
CA VAL A 68 -3.44 32.55 -2.02
C VAL A 68 -3.11 33.74 -2.93
N GLU A 69 -4.04 34.12 -3.81
CA GLU A 69 -3.87 35.27 -4.70
C GLU A 69 -3.65 36.58 -3.92
N ILE A 70 -4.49 36.86 -2.92
CA ILE A 70 -4.35 38.06 -2.08
C ILE A 70 -2.98 38.09 -1.39
N LEU A 71 -2.56 36.97 -0.80
CA LEU A 71 -1.28 36.88 -0.08
C LEU A 71 -0.10 37.14 -1.02
N LEU A 72 -0.09 36.52 -2.21
CA LEU A 72 0.94 36.73 -3.23
C LEU A 72 1.00 38.18 -3.71
N GLN A 73 -0.15 38.79 -4.01
CA GLN A 73 -0.24 40.22 -4.38
C GLN A 73 0.24 41.15 -3.27
N LYS A 74 0.17 40.72 -2.01
CA LYS A 74 0.61 41.47 -0.83
C LYS A 74 2.04 41.13 -0.37
N GLY A 75 2.81 40.42 -1.20
CA GLY A 75 4.23 40.18 -0.95
C GLY A 75 4.54 38.95 -0.09
N ALA A 76 3.60 38.00 0.00
CA ALA A 76 3.93 36.67 0.50
C ALA A 76 4.93 36.00 -0.43
N SER A 77 5.97 35.42 0.16
CA SER A 77 7.06 34.76 -0.56
C SER A 77 6.70 33.32 -0.87
N VAL A 78 6.96 32.89 -2.11
CA VAL A 78 6.85 31.48 -2.54
C VAL A 78 8.11 30.68 -2.22
N TRP A 79 8.96 31.16 -1.31
CA TRP A 79 10.30 30.60 -1.08
C TRP A 79 10.28 29.07 -0.98
N SER A 80 11.04 28.45 -1.86
CA SER A 80 10.89 27.03 -2.16
C SER A 80 11.71 26.12 -1.24
N LYS A 81 12.74 26.63 -0.56
CA LYS A 81 13.61 25.81 0.31
C LYS A 81 13.09 25.69 1.75
N PRO A 82 12.92 24.45 2.24
CA PRO A 82 12.79 24.19 3.67
C PRO A 82 13.91 24.87 4.46
N GLN A 83 13.56 25.66 5.46
CA GLN A 83 14.51 26.33 6.35
C GLN A 83 14.94 25.43 7.51
N SER A 84 14.11 24.44 7.84
CA SER A 84 14.42 23.41 8.83
C SER A 84 13.86 22.05 8.43
N PRO A 85 14.25 20.97 9.15
CA PRO A 85 13.74 19.63 8.93
C PRO A 85 12.21 19.49 9.02
N GLY A 86 11.50 20.43 9.65
CA GLY A 86 10.04 20.40 9.75
C GLY A 86 9.31 21.10 8.60
N SER A 87 9.99 21.98 7.87
CA SER A 87 9.37 22.83 6.85
C SER A 87 9.21 22.14 5.49
N ALA A 88 8.13 22.48 4.81
CA ALA A 88 7.87 22.11 3.42
C ALA A 88 7.82 23.36 2.54
N SER A 89 7.97 23.18 1.23
CA SER A 89 7.74 24.28 0.29
C SER A 89 6.24 24.59 0.19
N VAL A 90 5.87 25.84 -0.09
CA VAL A 90 4.47 26.24 -0.33
C VAL A 90 3.83 25.39 -1.43
N LEU A 91 4.60 25.01 -2.46
CA LEU A 91 4.11 24.15 -3.54
C LEU A 91 3.88 22.71 -3.08
N PHE A 92 4.64 22.20 -2.11
CA PHE A 92 4.40 20.91 -1.47
C PHE A 92 3.10 20.92 -0.65
N ASP A 93 2.84 22.01 0.06
CA ASP A 93 1.58 22.22 0.79
C ASP A 93 0.40 22.32 -0.18
N ALA A 94 0.53 23.10 -1.25
CA ALA A 94 -0.48 23.22 -2.32
C ALA A 94 -0.84 21.87 -2.94
N ALA A 95 0.17 21.01 -3.16
CA ALA A 95 -0.03 19.66 -3.68
C ALA A 95 -0.89 18.78 -2.74
N ALA A 96 -1.10 19.15 -1.48
CA ALA A 96 -2.04 18.46 -0.59
C ALA A 96 -3.51 18.77 -0.92
N SER A 97 -3.80 19.99 -1.39
CA SER A 97 -5.17 20.39 -1.77
C SER A 97 -5.64 19.77 -3.08
N GLY A 98 -4.69 19.47 -3.99
CA GLY A 98 -4.97 19.01 -5.33
C GLY A 98 -5.52 20.08 -6.28
N ASN A 99 -5.56 21.34 -5.86
CA ASN A 99 -6.10 22.43 -6.67
C ASN A 99 -5.09 22.84 -7.77
N PRO A 100 -5.38 22.58 -9.07
CA PRO A 100 -4.48 22.90 -10.17
C PRO A 100 -4.29 24.41 -10.36
N ASP A 101 -5.29 25.24 -10.05
CA ASP A 101 -5.19 26.70 -10.23
C ASP A 101 -4.19 27.30 -9.23
N ILE A 102 -4.17 26.80 -8.00
CA ILE A 102 -3.19 27.21 -6.98
C ILE A 102 -1.78 26.78 -7.38
N ILE A 103 -1.62 25.56 -7.89
CA ILE A 103 -0.32 25.04 -8.36
C ILE A 103 0.20 25.92 -9.50
N SER A 104 -0.64 26.22 -10.50
CA SER A 104 -0.29 27.10 -11.61
C SER A 104 0.12 28.49 -11.13
N LEU A 105 -0.69 29.11 -10.26
CA LEU A 105 -0.42 30.43 -9.71
C LEU A 105 0.91 30.48 -8.93
N LEU A 106 1.20 29.48 -8.11
CA LEU A 106 2.46 29.42 -7.36
C LEU A 106 3.67 29.25 -8.29
N LEU A 107 3.55 28.44 -9.35
CA LEU A 107 4.60 28.28 -10.37
C LEU A 107 4.84 29.60 -11.14
N GLU A 108 3.78 30.34 -11.47
CA GLU A 108 3.86 31.66 -12.10
C GLU A 108 4.60 32.68 -11.22
N TYR A 109 4.39 32.62 -9.90
CA TYR A 109 5.11 33.44 -8.92
C TYR A 109 6.52 32.92 -8.60
N GLY A 110 6.99 31.86 -9.28
CA GLY A 110 8.37 31.38 -9.20
C GLY A 110 8.62 30.29 -8.15
N ALA A 111 7.59 29.59 -7.68
CA ALA A 111 7.79 28.41 -6.84
C ALA A 111 8.55 27.32 -7.62
N ASP A 112 9.54 26.68 -6.98
CA ASP A 112 10.31 25.60 -7.61
C ASP A 112 9.70 24.23 -7.30
N PRO A 113 9.19 23.48 -8.30
CA PRO A 113 8.61 22.15 -8.13
C PRO A 113 9.64 21.07 -7.78
N ASN A 114 10.93 21.39 -7.85
CA ASN A 114 12.02 20.45 -7.65
C ASN A 114 12.61 20.52 -6.24
N VAL A 115 11.95 21.20 -5.29
CA VAL A 115 12.47 21.26 -3.92
C VAL A 115 11.94 20.10 -3.08
N PRO A 116 12.83 19.19 -2.63
CA PRO A 116 12.42 18.10 -1.76
C PRO A 116 12.24 18.57 -0.33
N THR A 117 11.36 17.89 0.39
CA THR A 117 11.32 17.90 1.86
C THR A 117 12.57 17.22 2.43
N HIS A 118 12.76 17.29 3.74
CA HIS A 118 13.86 16.60 4.43
C HIS A 118 13.88 15.07 4.21
N THR A 119 12.74 14.47 3.85
CA THR A 119 12.63 13.03 3.53
C THR A 119 12.91 12.72 2.05
N GLY A 120 13.18 13.72 1.22
CA GLY A 120 13.39 13.56 -0.21
C GLY A 120 12.11 13.67 -1.05
N HIS A 121 10.92 13.73 -0.45
CA HIS A 121 9.67 13.84 -1.19
C HIS A 121 9.49 15.22 -1.82
N LEU A 122 9.08 15.24 -3.09
CA LEU A 122 8.75 16.44 -3.88
C LEU A 122 7.24 16.72 -3.85
N PRO A 123 6.78 17.93 -4.22
CA PRO A 123 5.35 18.25 -4.37
C PRO A 123 4.59 17.22 -5.22
N ILE A 124 5.20 16.77 -6.32
CA ILE A 124 4.63 15.76 -7.22
C ILE A 124 4.41 14.39 -6.55
N HIS A 125 5.23 14.01 -5.56
CA HIS A 125 5.02 12.77 -4.81
C HIS A 125 3.77 12.89 -3.92
N ARG A 126 3.55 14.07 -3.33
CA ARG A 126 2.37 14.32 -2.49
C ARG A 126 1.08 14.35 -3.31
N ALA A 127 1.08 15.03 -4.46
CA ALA A 127 -0.04 15.00 -5.40
C ALA A 127 -0.33 13.56 -5.86
N SER A 128 0.73 12.78 -6.14
CA SER A 128 0.60 11.38 -6.53
C SER A 128 0.01 10.50 -5.42
N TYR A 129 0.47 10.66 -4.18
CA TYR A 129 -0.01 9.89 -3.03
C TYR A 129 -1.46 10.19 -2.66
N LEU A 130 -1.93 11.42 -2.92
CA LEU A 130 -3.30 11.85 -2.61
C LEU A 130 -4.27 11.72 -3.80
N GLY A 131 -3.77 11.28 -4.96
CA GLY A 131 -4.62 10.98 -6.11
C GLY A 131 -5.06 12.20 -6.91
N HIS A 132 -4.33 13.31 -6.81
CA HIS A 132 -4.69 14.57 -7.43
C HIS A 132 -4.27 14.59 -8.91
N LEU A 133 -5.07 13.98 -9.76
CA LEU A 133 -4.78 13.76 -11.19
C LEU A 133 -4.43 15.06 -11.93
N LEU A 134 -5.25 16.11 -11.81
CA LEU A 134 -5.02 17.39 -12.50
C LEU A 134 -3.76 18.11 -11.99
N ALA A 135 -3.48 18.00 -10.69
CA ALA A 135 -2.24 18.52 -10.11
C ALA A 135 -1.02 17.77 -10.67
N LEU A 136 -1.11 16.45 -10.85
CA LEU A 136 -0.06 15.66 -11.51
C LEU A 136 0.17 16.08 -12.95
N GLU A 137 -0.89 16.28 -13.74
CA GLU A 137 -0.78 16.73 -15.14
C GLU A 137 0.02 18.04 -15.25
N GLN A 138 -0.15 18.95 -14.30
CA GLN A 138 0.63 20.20 -14.24
C GLN A 138 2.06 20.01 -13.74
N LEU A 139 2.27 19.16 -12.71
CA LEU A 139 3.57 19.00 -12.08
C LEU A 139 4.54 18.11 -12.88
N ILE A 140 4.04 17.12 -13.63
CA ILE A 140 4.87 16.21 -14.47
C ILE A 140 5.79 16.98 -15.43
N PRO A 141 5.33 17.93 -16.26
CA PRO A 141 6.20 18.61 -17.23
C PRO A 141 7.23 19.53 -16.58
N VAL A 142 6.99 20.01 -15.35
CA VAL A 142 7.88 20.98 -14.67
C VAL A 142 8.81 20.33 -13.64
N THR A 143 8.64 19.04 -13.35
CA THR A 143 9.48 18.31 -12.39
C THR A 143 10.56 17.49 -13.10
N LYS A 144 11.81 17.69 -12.70
CA LYS A 144 12.97 16.99 -13.27
C LYS A 144 12.98 15.53 -12.85
N LYS A 145 13.11 14.64 -13.83
CA LYS A 145 13.15 13.18 -13.61
C LYS A 145 14.34 12.77 -12.74
N GLU A 146 15.45 13.49 -12.81
CA GLU A 146 16.65 13.26 -12.01
C GLU A 146 16.38 13.46 -10.52
N VAL A 147 15.68 14.54 -10.16
CA VAL A 147 15.34 14.86 -8.76
C VAL A 147 14.31 13.87 -8.21
N ILE A 148 13.37 13.40 -9.04
CA ILE A 148 12.47 12.30 -8.67
C ILE A 148 13.28 11.04 -8.34
N LYS A 149 14.28 10.69 -9.16
CA LYS A 149 15.13 9.51 -8.88
C LYS A 149 15.94 9.68 -7.59
N GLU A 150 16.40 10.89 -7.30
CA GLU A 150 17.17 11.20 -6.08
C GLU A 150 16.34 11.04 -4.79
N SER A 151 15.00 11.19 -4.85
CA SER A 151 14.11 10.90 -3.72
C SER A 151 14.23 9.44 -3.26
N GLY A 152 14.57 8.54 -4.19
CA GLY A 152 14.61 7.11 -3.97
C GLY A 152 13.25 6.42 -3.99
N MET A 153 12.19 7.13 -4.40
CA MET A 153 10.83 6.63 -4.56
C MET A 153 10.28 7.08 -5.92
N SER A 154 9.70 6.17 -6.70
CA SER A 154 8.95 6.56 -7.91
C SER A 154 7.55 7.06 -7.55
N LEU A 155 7.00 7.97 -8.36
CA LEU A 155 5.61 8.42 -8.26
C LEU A 155 4.61 7.26 -8.32
N LEU A 156 4.93 6.19 -9.06
CA LEU A 156 4.07 5.00 -9.09
C LEU A 156 3.95 4.34 -7.71
N HIS A 157 4.98 4.39 -6.85
CA HIS A 157 4.86 3.92 -5.47
C HIS A 157 3.91 4.81 -4.68
N SER A 158 4.00 6.13 -4.85
CA SER A 158 3.11 7.08 -4.17
C SER A 158 1.65 6.87 -4.58
N ALA A 159 1.36 6.83 -5.89
CA ALA A 159 0.00 6.56 -6.39
C ALA A 159 -0.53 5.19 -5.97
N ALA A 160 0.31 4.16 -6.00
CA ALA A 160 -0.07 2.83 -5.53
C ALA A 160 -0.32 2.78 -4.02
N ALA A 161 0.49 3.48 -3.23
CA ALA A 161 0.32 3.60 -1.78
C ALA A 161 -0.94 4.38 -1.40
N GLY A 162 -1.43 5.28 -2.26
CA GLY A 162 -2.72 5.95 -2.14
C GLY A 162 -3.90 5.19 -2.75
N GLY A 163 -3.66 4.15 -3.56
CA GLY A 163 -4.71 3.39 -4.26
C GLY A 163 -5.36 4.16 -5.43
N HIS A 164 -4.58 4.96 -6.17
CA HIS A 164 -5.10 5.88 -7.19
C HIS A 164 -4.82 5.40 -8.62
N SER A 165 -5.70 4.52 -9.15
CA SER A 165 -5.57 3.91 -10.48
C SER A 165 -5.44 4.91 -11.63
N GLN A 166 -6.26 5.98 -11.66
CA GLN A 166 -6.18 7.02 -12.69
C GLN A 166 -4.81 7.73 -12.69
N CYS A 167 -4.21 7.92 -11.51
CA CYS A 167 -2.87 8.48 -11.39
C CYS A 167 -1.82 7.49 -11.88
N LEU A 168 -1.98 6.19 -11.61
CA LEU A 168 -1.11 5.14 -12.16
C LEU A 168 -1.16 5.15 -13.69
N ASP A 169 -2.35 5.21 -14.30
CA ASP A 169 -2.52 5.26 -15.76
C ASP A 169 -1.82 6.47 -16.38
N LEU A 170 -1.99 7.67 -15.78
CA LEU A 170 -1.31 8.89 -16.22
C LEU A 170 0.21 8.76 -16.13
N LEU A 171 0.72 8.24 -15.01
CA LEU A 171 2.15 8.09 -14.78
C LEU A 171 2.78 7.04 -15.71
N LEU A 172 2.11 5.91 -15.94
CA LEU A 172 2.56 4.90 -16.91
C LEU A 172 2.59 5.49 -18.33
N SER A 173 1.54 6.21 -18.72
CA SER A 173 1.47 6.91 -20.02
C SER A 173 2.55 8.00 -20.16
N SER A 174 3.01 8.56 -19.04
CA SER A 174 4.11 9.54 -18.98
C SER A 174 5.51 8.90 -18.96
N GLY A 175 5.59 7.58 -19.06
CA GLY A 175 6.85 6.83 -19.17
C GLY A 175 7.56 6.56 -17.85
N PHE A 176 6.84 6.55 -16.72
CA PHE A 176 7.38 6.06 -15.46
C PHE A 176 7.45 4.53 -15.45
N ASP A 177 8.58 3.98 -15.00
CA ASP A 177 8.81 2.52 -15.00
C ASP A 177 8.07 1.84 -13.82
N PRO A 178 7.10 0.95 -14.08
CA PRO A 178 6.38 0.20 -13.03
C PRO A 178 7.25 -0.75 -12.23
N ASN A 179 8.42 -1.11 -12.75
CA ASN A 179 9.35 -2.04 -12.12
C ASN A 179 10.49 -1.35 -11.40
N LEU A 180 10.47 -0.02 -11.29
CA LEU A 180 11.44 0.67 -10.46
C LEU A 180 11.25 0.25 -9.01
N MET A 181 12.33 -0.13 -8.36
CA MET A 181 12.33 -0.50 -6.95
C MET A 181 12.68 0.70 -6.06
N LEU A 182 12.16 0.73 -4.84
CA LEU A 182 12.59 1.71 -3.83
C LEU A 182 14.11 1.67 -3.62
N HIS A 183 14.72 2.85 -3.52
CA HIS A 183 16.16 2.96 -3.25
C HIS A 183 16.49 2.32 -1.88
N PRO A 184 17.65 1.63 -1.72
CA PRO A 184 18.00 0.93 -0.49
C PRO A 184 17.89 1.77 0.79
N ARG A 185 18.19 3.07 0.71
CA ARG A 185 18.04 4.03 1.81
C ARG A 185 16.59 4.17 2.32
N VAL A 186 15.62 4.20 1.40
CA VAL A 186 14.19 4.34 1.72
C VAL A 186 13.66 3.01 2.23
N ARG A 187 14.11 1.90 1.62
CA ARG A 187 13.75 0.53 2.01
C ARG A 187 14.05 0.20 3.47
N ARG A 188 15.12 0.75 4.06
CA ARG A 188 15.48 0.47 5.47
C ARG A 188 14.40 0.88 6.48
N ASN A 189 13.48 1.76 6.10
CA ASN A 189 12.38 2.20 6.95
C ASN A 189 11.18 1.23 6.90
N TYR A 190 11.22 0.20 6.06
CA TYR A 190 10.19 -0.83 5.92
C TYR A 190 10.76 -2.18 6.38
N GLU A 191 10.24 -2.70 7.50
CA GLU A 191 10.71 -3.93 8.16
C GLU A 191 10.56 -5.19 7.28
N ASP A 192 9.67 -5.12 6.30
CA ASP A 192 9.18 -6.19 5.44
C ASP A 192 9.80 -6.19 4.04
N GLU A 193 10.85 -5.38 3.82
CA GLU A 193 11.58 -5.32 2.55
C GLU A 193 10.69 -4.99 1.33
N CYS A 194 9.55 -4.29 1.50
CA CYS A 194 8.65 -3.86 0.42
C CYS A 194 9.40 -3.07 -0.66
N ARG A 195 9.34 -3.49 -1.94
CA ARG A 195 10.22 -2.93 -2.98
C ARG A 195 9.50 -2.35 -4.19
N SER A 196 8.35 -2.89 -4.62
CA SER A 196 7.71 -2.51 -5.88
C SER A 196 6.44 -1.68 -5.74
N ALA A 197 6.11 -0.86 -6.74
CA ALA A 197 4.81 -0.18 -6.80
C ALA A 197 3.63 -1.17 -6.81
N LEU A 198 3.81 -2.38 -7.37
CA LEU A 198 2.78 -3.42 -7.30
C LEU A 198 2.46 -3.82 -5.87
N PHE A 199 3.48 -4.01 -5.04
CA PHE A 199 3.25 -4.44 -3.66
C PHE A 199 2.36 -3.44 -2.91
N PHE A 200 2.64 -2.14 -3.06
CA PHE A 200 1.80 -1.08 -2.51
C PHE A 200 0.36 -1.14 -3.07
N ALA A 201 0.21 -1.37 -4.37
CA ALA A 201 -1.10 -1.46 -5.01
C ALA A 201 -1.90 -2.66 -4.46
N VAL A 202 -1.27 -3.84 -4.38
CA VAL A 202 -1.90 -5.09 -3.93
C VAL A 202 -2.30 -5.01 -2.46
N SER A 203 -1.49 -4.38 -1.62
CA SER A 203 -1.86 -4.09 -0.22
C SER A 203 -3.05 -3.12 -0.11
N ASN A 204 -3.31 -2.32 -1.13
CA ASN A 204 -4.42 -1.37 -1.23
C ASN A 204 -5.56 -1.79 -2.18
N ASN A 205 -5.66 -3.08 -2.55
CA ASN A 205 -6.66 -3.66 -3.47
C ASN A 205 -6.55 -3.30 -4.97
N ASP A 206 -5.39 -2.90 -5.49
CA ASP A 206 -5.20 -2.59 -6.92
C ASP A 206 -4.06 -3.42 -7.57
N ALA A 207 -4.16 -3.77 -8.85
CA ALA A 207 -3.22 -4.68 -9.53
C ALA A 207 -2.79 -4.17 -10.93
N GLY A 208 -1.50 -3.85 -11.07
CA GLY A 208 -0.95 -3.34 -12.35
C GLY A 208 0.58 -3.37 -12.55
N ALA A 209 1.33 -4.25 -11.89
CA ALA A 209 2.78 -4.42 -12.13
C ALA A 209 3.29 -5.85 -11.80
N MET A 210 4.60 -6.14 -11.91
CA MET A 210 5.15 -7.51 -11.92
C MET A 210 5.08 -8.25 -10.56
N PRO A 211 4.41 -9.42 -10.44
CA PRO A 211 4.06 -10.07 -9.16
C PRO A 211 5.21 -10.69 -8.35
N ASN A 212 6.38 -10.89 -8.96
CA ASN A 212 7.42 -11.77 -8.43
C ASN A 212 8.70 -11.05 -7.95
N GLN A 213 8.69 -9.72 -7.79
CA GLN A 213 9.88 -8.93 -7.43
C GLN A 213 10.08 -8.74 -5.92
N ASP A 214 9.05 -8.99 -5.11
CA ASP A 214 9.05 -8.78 -3.67
C ASP A 214 9.32 -10.07 -2.87
N PRO A 215 10.02 -9.97 -1.72
CA PRO A 215 10.32 -11.10 -0.83
C PRO A 215 9.06 -11.63 -0.13
N VAL A 216 7.99 -10.84 -0.10
CA VAL A 216 6.61 -11.27 0.17
C VAL A 216 5.86 -11.24 -1.16
N ASN A 217 5.44 -12.41 -1.64
CA ASN A 217 4.77 -12.55 -2.94
C ASN A 217 3.43 -11.80 -2.94
N CYS A 218 3.15 -10.97 -3.95
CA CYS A 218 1.88 -10.25 -4.07
C CYS A 218 0.66 -11.20 -4.09
N LEU A 219 0.84 -12.39 -4.67
CA LEU A 219 -0.17 -13.45 -4.60
C LEU A 219 -0.48 -13.86 -3.16
N GLN A 220 0.54 -13.97 -2.30
CA GLN A 220 0.37 -14.30 -0.89
C GLN A 220 -0.50 -13.26 -0.16
N VAL A 221 -0.30 -11.98 -0.45
CA VAL A 221 -1.08 -10.89 0.16
C VAL A 221 -2.54 -10.97 -0.31
N ALA A 222 -2.77 -11.08 -1.61
CA ALA A 222 -4.11 -11.19 -2.19
C ALA A 222 -4.89 -12.39 -1.63
N MET A 223 -4.21 -13.54 -1.46
CA MET A 223 -4.77 -14.75 -0.86
C MET A 223 -5.13 -14.59 0.61
N ARG A 224 -4.31 -13.89 1.41
CA ARG A 224 -4.63 -13.58 2.81
C ARG A 224 -5.85 -12.68 2.94
N LEU A 225 -6.01 -11.74 2.02
CA LEU A 225 -7.15 -10.83 1.98
C LEU A 225 -8.42 -11.51 1.43
N GLY A 226 -8.30 -12.67 0.78
CA GLY A 226 -9.43 -13.36 0.14
C GLY A 226 -9.98 -12.60 -1.08
N ASN A 227 -9.18 -11.74 -1.71
CA ASN A 227 -9.62 -10.94 -2.85
C ASN A 227 -9.49 -11.76 -4.15
N TYR A 228 -10.55 -12.47 -4.54
CA TYR A 228 -10.55 -13.37 -5.70
C TYR A 228 -10.28 -12.67 -7.03
N GLU A 229 -10.77 -11.44 -7.22
CA GLU A 229 -10.51 -10.67 -8.44
C GLU A 229 -9.03 -10.34 -8.59
N LEU A 230 -8.41 -9.92 -7.49
CA LEU A 230 -6.98 -9.63 -7.41
C LEU A 230 -6.14 -10.89 -7.63
N ILE A 231 -6.49 -12.00 -6.99
CA ILE A 231 -5.83 -13.30 -7.19
C ILE A 231 -5.93 -13.70 -8.67
N ASN A 232 -7.12 -13.66 -9.27
CA ASN A 232 -7.33 -14.01 -10.68
C ASN A 232 -6.49 -13.13 -11.61
N THR A 233 -6.43 -11.83 -11.33
CA THR A 233 -5.63 -10.88 -12.11
C THR A 233 -4.14 -11.21 -12.00
N LEU A 234 -3.61 -11.41 -10.79
CA LEU A 234 -2.21 -11.78 -10.57
C LEU A 234 -1.84 -13.10 -11.27
N LEU A 235 -2.71 -14.11 -11.21
CA LEU A 235 -2.50 -15.40 -11.87
C LEU A 235 -2.48 -15.26 -13.40
N ARG A 236 -3.37 -14.45 -14.00
CA ARG A 236 -3.34 -14.14 -15.44
C ARG A 236 -2.00 -13.52 -15.89
N TYR A 237 -1.36 -12.76 -15.01
CA TYR A 237 -0.03 -12.19 -15.23
C TYR A 237 1.11 -13.08 -14.73
N SER A 238 0.89 -14.40 -14.65
CA SER A 238 1.92 -15.39 -14.32
C SER A 238 2.57 -15.19 -12.93
N ALA A 239 1.78 -14.78 -11.94
CA ALA A 239 2.22 -14.83 -10.54
C ALA A 239 2.63 -16.26 -10.17
N ASN A 240 3.80 -16.41 -9.54
CA ASN A 240 4.32 -17.71 -9.18
C ASN A 240 3.44 -18.33 -8.08
N VAL A 241 2.71 -19.40 -8.38
CA VAL A 241 1.93 -20.19 -7.41
C VAL A 241 2.80 -21.17 -6.60
N ASN A 242 4.02 -21.44 -7.08
CA ASN A 242 4.96 -22.41 -6.52
C ASN A 242 6.07 -21.79 -5.65
N TYR A 243 5.75 -20.70 -4.95
CA TYR A 243 6.71 -20.03 -4.05
C TYR A 243 6.79 -20.71 -2.67
N TYR A 244 7.92 -20.51 -1.99
CA TYR A 244 8.16 -21.02 -0.63
C TYR A 244 8.37 -19.86 0.36
N SER A 245 7.60 -19.86 1.44
CA SER A 245 7.70 -18.88 2.53
C SER A 245 8.96 -19.11 3.36
N ARG A 246 9.66 -18.03 3.70
CA ARG A 246 10.87 -18.06 4.55
C ARG A 246 10.58 -18.33 6.03
N VAL A 247 9.35 -18.05 6.48
CA VAL A 247 8.97 -18.13 7.90
C VAL A 247 8.48 -19.53 8.28
N ASN A 248 7.77 -20.20 7.36
CA ASN A 248 7.24 -21.54 7.58
C ASN A 248 7.60 -22.41 6.38
N THR A 249 8.71 -23.16 6.49
CA THR A 249 9.19 -23.98 5.39
C THR A 249 8.35 -25.26 5.28
N THR A 250 7.78 -25.47 4.09
CA THR A 250 6.97 -26.64 3.76
C THR A 250 7.59 -27.38 2.59
N HIS A 251 7.35 -28.69 2.52
CA HIS A 251 7.82 -29.54 1.42
C HIS A 251 7.09 -29.23 0.11
N PHE A 252 5.87 -28.72 0.24
CA PHE A 252 5.00 -28.30 -0.84
C PHE A 252 4.97 -26.77 -0.95
N PRO A 253 4.63 -26.20 -2.13
CA PRO A 253 4.60 -24.74 -2.28
C PRO A 253 3.60 -24.06 -1.34
N SER A 254 4.01 -22.91 -0.78
CA SER A 254 3.34 -22.27 0.36
C SER A 254 1.97 -21.67 0.06
N ALA A 255 1.65 -21.38 -1.21
CA ALA A 255 0.35 -20.83 -1.60
C ALA A 255 -0.82 -21.69 -1.06
N LEU A 256 -0.67 -23.01 -1.10
CA LEU A 256 -1.72 -23.94 -0.70
C LEU A 256 -2.24 -23.70 0.73
N GLN A 257 -1.38 -23.26 1.66
CA GLN A 257 -1.76 -23.03 3.05
C GLN A 257 -2.95 -22.06 3.20
N TYR A 258 -3.11 -21.13 2.25
CA TYR A 258 -4.21 -20.15 2.25
C TYR A 258 -5.48 -20.68 1.55
N ALA A 259 -5.35 -21.69 0.69
CA ALA A 259 -6.43 -22.21 -0.14
C ALA A 259 -7.09 -23.49 0.42
N LEU A 260 -6.54 -24.13 1.46
CA LEU A 260 -7.03 -25.44 1.95
C LEU A 260 -8.53 -25.46 2.28
N LYS A 261 -9.08 -24.35 2.78
CA LYS A 261 -10.49 -24.23 3.18
C LYS A 261 -11.38 -23.61 2.10
N ASP A 262 -10.81 -23.23 0.97
CA ASP A 262 -11.47 -22.48 -0.08
C ASP A 262 -11.28 -23.20 -1.41
N GLU A 263 -12.31 -23.95 -1.82
CA GLU A 263 -12.26 -24.74 -3.06
C GLU A 263 -12.07 -23.87 -4.30
N VAL A 264 -12.62 -22.65 -4.32
CA VAL A 264 -12.47 -21.75 -5.46
C VAL A 264 -11.02 -21.32 -5.57
N MET A 265 -10.44 -20.82 -4.48
CA MET A 265 -9.04 -20.40 -4.44
C MET A 265 -8.09 -21.58 -4.71
N LEU A 266 -8.40 -22.78 -4.19
CA LEU A 266 -7.65 -24.00 -4.47
C LEU A 266 -7.62 -24.27 -5.97
N ARG A 267 -8.80 -24.32 -6.62
CA ARG A 267 -8.89 -24.55 -8.06
C ARG A 267 -8.21 -23.45 -8.87
N MET A 268 -8.25 -22.19 -8.42
CA MET A 268 -7.50 -21.11 -9.06
C MET A 268 -6.00 -21.38 -9.07
N LEU A 269 -5.41 -21.81 -7.96
CA LEU A 269 -3.98 -22.19 -7.91
C LEU A 269 -3.68 -23.38 -8.82
N LEU A 270 -4.49 -24.44 -8.73
CA LEU A 270 -4.28 -25.68 -9.47
C LEU A 270 -4.34 -25.45 -11.00
N ASN A 271 -5.34 -24.69 -11.45
CA ASN A 271 -5.48 -24.30 -12.87
C ASN A 271 -4.31 -23.46 -13.39
N ASN A 272 -3.54 -22.82 -12.50
CA ASN A 272 -2.40 -21.97 -12.85
C ASN A 272 -1.05 -22.65 -12.53
N GLY A 273 -1.00 -23.99 -12.55
CA GLY A 273 0.24 -24.76 -12.53
C GLY A 273 0.83 -24.97 -11.14
N TYR A 274 0.00 -25.00 -10.09
CA TYR A 274 0.46 -25.39 -8.76
C TYR A 274 1.00 -26.83 -8.77
N ASP A 275 2.20 -27.03 -8.22
CA ASP A 275 2.88 -28.31 -8.16
C ASP A 275 2.27 -29.22 -7.08
N VAL A 276 1.19 -29.89 -7.47
CA VAL A 276 0.47 -30.86 -6.63
C VAL A 276 1.34 -32.08 -6.30
N GLN A 277 2.28 -32.47 -7.16
CA GLN A 277 3.09 -33.66 -6.93
C GLN A 277 3.89 -33.53 -5.64
N ARG A 278 4.41 -32.34 -5.34
CA ARG A 278 5.09 -32.01 -4.07
C ARG A 278 4.24 -32.23 -2.83
N CYS A 279 2.91 -32.17 -2.93
CA CYS A 279 2.02 -32.48 -1.81
C CYS A 279 1.99 -33.99 -1.49
N PHE A 280 2.32 -34.84 -2.48
CA PHE A 280 2.32 -36.29 -2.32
C PHE A 280 3.74 -36.89 -2.23
N ASP A 281 4.77 -36.05 -2.35
CA ASP A 281 6.16 -36.38 -2.05
C ASP A 281 6.37 -36.45 -0.53
N CYS A 282 6.02 -37.60 0.06
CA CYS A 282 6.16 -37.85 1.48
C CYS A 282 7.37 -38.75 1.74
N PRO A 283 8.42 -38.29 2.44
CA PRO A 283 9.64 -39.07 2.69
C PRO A 283 9.38 -40.32 3.55
N TYR A 284 8.29 -40.32 4.33
CA TYR A 284 7.89 -41.48 5.13
C TYR A 284 7.24 -42.59 4.30
N GLY A 285 6.66 -42.28 3.13
CA GLY A 285 6.00 -43.26 2.27
C GLY A 285 4.98 -44.13 3.02
N GLN A 286 5.23 -45.44 3.11
CA GLN A 286 4.37 -46.40 3.85
C GLN A 286 4.82 -46.64 5.29
N ALA A 287 5.93 -46.06 5.74
CA ALA A 287 6.40 -46.17 7.11
C ALA A 287 5.44 -45.49 8.10
N SER A 288 5.61 -45.78 9.39
CA SER A 288 4.86 -45.07 10.43
C SER A 288 5.37 -43.63 10.53
N HIS A 289 4.42 -42.69 10.62
CA HIS A 289 4.70 -41.30 10.98
C HIS A 289 4.93 -41.18 12.50
N MET A 290 5.77 -42.06 13.06
CA MET A 290 6.18 -42.05 14.46
C MET A 290 7.50 -41.30 14.55
N LEU A 291 7.49 -40.17 15.23
CA LEU A 291 8.70 -39.38 15.47
C LEU A 291 9.29 -39.80 16.81
N MET A 292 10.53 -40.32 16.80
CA MET A 292 11.31 -40.46 18.04
C MET A 292 11.71 -39.10 18.64
N ASP A 293 11.57 -37.98 17.90
CA ASP A 293 11.94 -36.63 18.37
C ASP A 293 10.95 -35.53 17.92
N TYR A 294 9.63 -35.71 18.09
CA TYR A 294 8.66 -34.62 17.85
C TYR A 294 8.63 -33.66 19.03
N GLU A 295 9.48 -32.65 19.01
CA GLU A 295 9.19 -31.39 19.69
C GLU A 295 8.00 -30.75 18.95
N GLY A 296 6.79 -30.99 19.44
CA GLY A 296 5.59 -30.36 18.89
C GLY A 296 5.75 -28.85 18.85
N TRP A 297 5.27 -28.20 17.77
CA TRP A 297 5.17 -26.74 17.57
C TRP A 297 6.02 -25.89 18.54
N SER A 298 7.34 -26.03 18.48
CA SER A 298 8.23 -25.14 19.22
C SER A 298 8.44 -23.88 18.37
N ALA A 299 8.56 -22.72 19.01
CA ALA A 299 8.74 -21.44 18.33
C ALA A 299 10.08 -21.31 17.58
N ALA A 300 10.90 -22.35 17.55
CA ALA A 300 12.24 -22.35 16.96
C ALA A 300 12.31 -23.26 15.72
N VAL A 301 12.16 -22.63 14.55
CA VAL A 301 12.56 -23.14 13.22
C VAL A 301 11.87 -24.44 12.79
N ILE A 302 10.70 -24.30 12.17
CA ILE A 302 10.01 -25.37 11.45
C ILE A 302 10.81 -25.71 10.18
N LYS A 303 11.38 -26.91 10.11
CA LYS A 303 12.06 -27.46 8.92
C LYS A 303 11.14 -28.43 8.19
N ASP A 304 10.75 -28.06 6.97
CA ASP A 304 10.18 -28.92 5.92
C ASP A 304 8.94 -29.75 6.29
N VAL A 305 7.83 -29.09 6.63
CA VAL A 305 6.58 -29.81 6.93
C VAL A 305 5.93 -30.36 5.66
N VAL A 306 5.62 -31.66 5.68
CA VAL A 306 4.97 -32.36 4.56
C VAL A 306 3.45 -32.21 4.61
N PHE A 307 2.81 -32.22 3.44
CA PHE A 307 1.37 -31.96 3.31
C PHE A 307 0.48 -32.88 4.14
N CYS A 308 0.80 -34.18 4.22
CA CYS A 308 0.02 -35.12 5.01
C CYS A 308 0.04 -34.81 6.51
N GLU A 309 1.09 -34.17 7.04
CA GLU A 309 1.11 -33.69 8.43
C GLU A 309 0.15 -32.50 8.60
N VAL A 310 0.15 -31.57 7.65
CA VAL A 310 -0.71 -30.38 7.69
C VAL A 310 -2.19 -30.75 7.53
N ILE A 311 -2.56 -31.47 6.48
CA ILE A 311 -3.97 -31.70 6.15
C ILE A 311 -4.67 -32.63 7.14
N THR A 312 -3.92 -33.37 7.96
CA THR A 312 -4.46 -34.33 8.94
C THR A 312 -4.52 -33.80 10.38
N VAL A 313 -4.07 -32.57 10.64
CA VAL A 313 -4.26 -31.91 11.95
C VAL A 313 -5.75 -31.80 12.28
N TYR A 314 -6.10 -31.78 13.57
CA TYR A 314 -7.49 -31.93 14.00
C TYR A 314 -8.46 -30.90 13.38
N TRP A 315 -8.01 -29.66 13.15
CA TRP A 315 -8.84 -28.59 12.57
C TRP A 315 -8.92 -28.61 11.04
N LEU A 316 -8.14 -29.44 10.33
CA LEU A 316 -8.24 -29.65 8.87
C LEU A 316 -8.65 -31.08 8.50
N LYS A 317 -8.56 -32.02 9.44
CA LYS A 317 -8.85 -33.44 9.21
C LYS A 317 -10.22 -33.68 8.56
N HIS A 318 -11.20 -32.80 8.80
CA HIS A 318 -12.54 -32.91 8.26
C HIS A 318 -12.65 -32.56 6.76
N ILE A 319 -11.73 -31.78 6.21
CA ILE A 319 -11.70 -31.42 4.78
C ILE A 319 -10.67 -32.21 3.96
N SER A 320 -9.87 -33.09 4.60
CA SER A 320 -8.77 -33.77 3.93
C SER A 320 -9.19 -34.55 2.68
N ALA A 321 -10.28 -35.33 2.76
CA ALA A 321 -10.80 -36.08 1.62
C ALA A 321 -11.23 -35.19 0.45
N GLN A 322 -11.88 -34.06 0.73
CA GLN A 322 -12.29 -33.12 -0.32
C GLN A 322 -11.07 -32.50 -1.00
N VAL A 323 -10.12 -31.98 -0.23
CA VAL A 323 -8.90 -31.34 -0.77
C VAL A 323 -8.08 -32.33 -1.58
N VAL A 324 -7.83 -33.53 -1.05
CA VAL A 324 -7.07 -34.57 -1.76
C VAL A 324 -7.78 -34.98 -3.04
N ARG A 325 -9.11 -35.17 -3.00
CA ARG A 325 -9.88 -35.51 -4.21
C ARG A 325 -9.73 -34.46 -5.29
N ILE A 326 -9.85 -33.17 -4.94
CA ILE A 326 -9.68 -32.07 -5.89
C ILE A 326 -8.26 -32.08 -6.47
N MET A 327 -7.23 -32.27 -5.64
CA MET A 327 -5.84 -32.34 -6.10
C MET A 327 -5.57 -33.49 -7.06
N LEU A 328 -6.17 -34.65 -6.82
CA LEU A 328 -6.04 -35.83 -7.68
C LEU A 328 -6.63 -35.59 -9.09
N ASP A 329 -7.53 -34.61 -9.27
CA ASP A 329 -8.01 -34.23 -10.60
C ASP A 329 -6.89 -33.57 -11.46
N TYR A 330 -5.77 -33.16 -10.84
CA TYR A 330 -4.66 -32.42 -11.49
C TYR A 330 -3.35 -33.22 -11.52
N VAL A 331 -3.35 -34.48 -11.09
CA VAL A 331 -2.17 -35.37 -11.14
C VAL A 331 -2.57 -36.78 -11.54
N ASP A 332 -1.81 -37.40 -12.43
CA ASP A 332 -2.17 -38.73 -12.95
C ASP A 332 -1.94 -39.84 -11.90
N HIS A 333 -0.70 -39.93 -11.40
CA HIS A 333 -0.27 -41.04 -10.54
C HIS A 333 0.49 -40.50 -9.33
N VAL A 334 -0.07 -40.70 -8.14
CA VAL A 334 0.58 -40.35 -6.86
C VAL A 334 0.46 -41.48 -5.86
N THR A 335 1.51 -41.65 -5.04
CA THR A 335 1.51 -42.63 -3.96
C THR A 335 1.09 -41.98 -2.65
N LEU A 336 -0.09 -42.32 -2.16
CA LEU A 336 -0.54 -41.84 -0.86
C LEU A 336 0.25 -42.51 0.27
N CYS A 337 0.77 -41.70 1.20
CA CYS A 337 1.45 -42.21 2.40
C CYS A 337 0.48 -42.93 3.34
N SER A 338 1.02 -43.74 4.27
CA SER A 338 0.24 -44.50 5.24
C SER A 338 -0.73 -43.62 6.04
N LYS A 339 -0.27 -42.45 6.51
CA LYS A 339 -1.06 -41.49 7.29
C LYS A 339 -2.25 -40.95 6.51
N LEU A 340 -2.02 -40.51 5.28
CA LEU A 340 -3.07 -39.94 4.43
C LEU A 340 -4.10 -41.01 4.06
N LYS A 341 -3.67 -42.23 3.70
CA LYS A 341 -4.56 -43.38 3.45
C LYS A 341 -5.48 -43.68 4.64
N SER A 342 -4.93 -43.67 5.86
CA SER A 342 -5.70 -43.92 7.09
C SER A 342 -6.83 -42.90 7.27
N VAL A 343 -6.53 -41.61 7.13
CA VAL A 343 -7.51 -40.54 7.32
C VAL A 343 -8.60 -40.59 6.24
N LEU A 344 -8.22 -40.76 4.97
CA LEU A 344 -9.17 -40.85 3.86
C LEU A 344 -10.12 -42.04 3.99
N THR A 345 -9.62 -43.18 4.48
CA THR A 345 -10.43 -44.37 4.72
C THR A 345 -11.44 -44.15 5.85
N GLU A 346 -11.00 -43.52 6.94
CA GLU A 346 -11.87 -43.15 8.07
C GLU A 346 -13.01 -42.20 7.65
N GLN A 347 -12.69 -41.18 6.83
CA GLN A 347 -13.68 -40.24 6.34
C GLN A 347 -14.69 -40.90 5.38
N LYS A 348 -14.21 -41.73 4.46
CA LYS A 348 -15.06 -42.50 3.54
C LYS A 348 -16.03 -43.42 4.29
N GLN A 349 -15.60 -44.04 5.38
CA GLN A 349 -16.49 -44.84 6.23
C GLN A 349 -17.55 -43.96 6.89
N LYS A 350 -17.18 -42.82 7.47
CA LYS A 350 -18.11 -41.87 8.11
C LYS A 350 -19.18 -41.34 7.14
N GLU A 351 -18.82 -41.04 5.90
CA GLU A 351 -19.78 -40.61 4.86
C GLU A 351 -20.77 -41.72 4.51
N LYS A 352 -20.30 -42.97 4.39
CA LYS A 352 -21.17 -44.14 4.20
C LYS A 352 -22.13 -44.31 5.37
N PHE A 353 -21.66 -44.21 6.62
CA PHE A 353 -22.52 -44.26 7.80
C PHE A 353 -23.59 -43.15 7.82
N LYS A 354 -23.24 -41.91 7.43
CA LYS A 354 -24.23 -40.82 7.31
C LYS A 354 -25.27 -41.08 6.24
N SER A 355 -24.87 -41.61 5.09
CA SER A 355 -25.81 -41.97 4.00
C SER A 355 -26.76 -43.11 4.35
N HIS A 356 -26.33 -44.06 5.21
CA HIS A 356 -27.16 -45.20 5.64
C HIS A 356 -28.15 -44.85 6.76
N HIS A 357 -27.94 -43.73 7.47
CA HIS A 357 -28.86 -43.23 8.50
C HIS A 357 -29.78 -42.10 8.03
N MET A 358 -29.74 -41.74 6.74
CA MET A 358 -30.70 -40.86 6.07
C MET A 358 -31.53 -41.64 5.03
N THR A 359 -32.30 -42.63 5.48
CA THR A 359 -33.49 -43.10 4.73
C THR A 359 -34.71 -42.28 5.14
N PRO A 360 -35.63 -41.97 4.22
CA PRO A 360 -36.69 -40.99 4.42
C PRO A 360 -37.67 -41.48 5.49
N LEU A 361 -37.97 -40.63 6.47
CA LEU A 361 -39.21 -40.73 7.23
C LEU A 361 -40.34 -40.54 6.21
N THR A 362 -41.00 -41.64 5.86
CA THR A 362 -42.28 -41.69 5.13
C THR A 362 -43.35 -40.88 5.81
#